data_AF-A0A354WW35-F1
#
_entry.id   AF-A0A354WW35-F1
#
_cell.length_a   1.000
_cell.length_b   1.000
_cell.length_c   1.000
_cell.angle_alpha   90.00
_cell.angle_beta   90.00
_cell.angle_gamma   90.00
#
_symmetry.space_group_name_H-M   'P 1'
#
loop_
_entity.id
_entity.type
_entity.pdbx_description
1 polymer ?
#
loop_
_entity_poly.entity_id
_entity_poly.type
_entity_poly.pdbx_seq_one_letter_code
_entity_poly.pdbx_strand_id
1 'polypeptide(L)'
;VLTGVNIGDFGKTTGESFINLIRALDEVEGIERYRISSIEPNLITDEAIEFVSTSKRFAPHFHIPLQSGSDEVLKLMRRRYDTQLFRHKIEKIKSTMPDAFIGVDVIVGTRGETDECFAEARNFIESLDISQLHVFSYSERPGTQALKIEYVVDPKVKHLRSQILLDISDKKLHAFYDAHKGGNAKVLFEHTPKEGMMHGFTENYIKVEVPYDESLINETRRVKLGDWNKERSALTVDAFID
;
A
#
# COMPACT_ATOMS: atom_id res chain seq x y z
N VAL A 1 -1.51 -2.19 13.88
CA VAL A 1 -2.02 -2.12 12.48
C VAL A 1 -3.53 -2.26 12.52
N LEU A 2 -4.28 -1.39 11.83
CA LEU A 2 -5.74 -1.53 11.75
C LEU A 2 -6.07 -2.54 10.67
N THR A 3 -6.76 -3.63 11.01
CA THR A 3 -7.10 -4.74 10.10
C THR A 3 -8.59 -5.02 10.11
N GLY A 4 -9.10 -5.53 8.99
CA GLY A 4 -10.51 -5.87 8.80
C GLY A 4 -10.77 -6.25 7.34
N VAL A 5 -12.00 -6.66 7.01
CA VAL A 5 -12.39 -6.96 5.62
C VAL A 5 -12.40 -5.68 4.78
N ASN A 6 -12.99 -4.61 5.34
CA ASN A 6 -12.90 -3.24 4.83
C ASN A 6 -13.00 -2.29 6.03
N ILE A 7 -11.88 -1.71 6.44
CA ILE A 7 -11.85 -0.90 7.68
C ILE A 7 -12.64 0.40 7.55
N GLY A 8 -12.87 0.88 6.32
CA GLY A 8 -13.69 2.07 6.07
C GLY A 8 -15.17 1.86 6.37
N ASP A 9 -15.62 0.61 6.52
CA ASP A 9 -16.99 0.27 6.92
C ASP A 9 -17.21 0.34 8.43
N PHE A 10 -16.17 0.69 9.21
CA PHE A 10 -16.30 0.90 10.64
C PHE A 10 -17.45 1.86 10.95
N GLY A 11 -18.26 1.50 11.93
CA GLY A 11 -19.36 2.33 12.40
C GLY A 11 -20.69 2.16 11.64
N LYS A 12 -20.77 1.34 10.58
CA LYS A 12 -22.03 1.09 9.86
C LYS A 12 -23.20 0.62 10.75
N THR A 13 -22.92 -0.12 11.82
CA THR A 13 -23.94 -0.63 12.75
C THR A 13 -24.08 0.23 14.01
N THR A 14 -23.15 1.14 14.28
CA THR A 14 -23.13 1.96 15.51
C THR A 14 -23.41 3.44 15.25
N GLY A 15 -23.39 3.89 14.00
CA GLY A 15 -23.52 5.30 13.61
C GLY A 15 -22.22 6.10 13.68
N GLU A 16 -21.11 5.46 14.03
CA GLU A 16 -19.78 6.06 13.99
C GLU A 16 -19.22 6.10 12.56
N SER A 17 -18.09 6.79 12.40
CA SER A 17 -17.37 6.87 11.13
C SER A 17 -15.91 6.47 11.30
N PHE A 18 -15.25 6.16 10.20
CA PHE A 18 -13.81 5.86 10.22
C PHE A 18 -12.97 7.02 10.77
N ILE A 19 -13.35 8.28 10.50
CA ILE A 19 -12.65 9.45 11.05
C ILE A 19 -12.78 9.51 12.59
N ASN A 20 -13.94 9.15 13.15
CA ASN A 20 -14.10 9.09 14.61
C ASN A 20 -13.16 8.05 15.23
N LEU A 21 -13.02 6.89 14.59
CA LEU A 21 -12.12 5.84 15.04
C LEU A 21 -10.66 6.31 15.05
N ILE A 22 -10.15 6.85 13.95
CA ILE A 22 -8.74 7.26 13.88
C ILE A 22 -8.43 8.43 14.80
N ARG A 23 -9.40 9.34 15.05
CA ARG A 23 -9.27 10.40 16.07
C ARG A 23 -9.14 9.82 17.47
N ALA A 24 -10.05 8.92 17.86
CA ALA A 24 -10.00 8.28 19.16
C ALA A 24 -8.70 7.49 19.37
N LEU A 25 -8.23 6.79 18.34
CA LEU A 25 -6.98 6.03 18.40
C LEU A 25 -5.75 6.92 18.56
N ASP A 26 -5.73 8.14 17.98
CA ASP A 26 -4.60 9.06 18.11
C ASP A 26 -4.37 9.53 19.57
N GLU A 27 -5.37 9.37 20.43
CA GLU A 27 -5.33 9.76 21.85
C GLU A 27 -4.80 8.65 22.78
N VAL A 28 -4.67 7.41 22.31
CA VAL A 28 -4.68 6.19 23.14
C VAL A 28 -3.53 5.95 24.14
N GLU A 29 -2.56 6.81 24.44
CA GLU A 29 -1.32 6.51 25.25
C GLU A 29 -0.60 5.13 25.05
N GLY A 30 0.73 5.11 25.14
CA GLY A 30 1.52 3.85 25.02
C GLY A 30 1.55 3.15 23.65
N ILE A 31 0.75 3.57 22.67
CA ILE A 31 0.86 3.14 21.27
C ILE A 31 1.48 4.25 20.44
N GLU A 32 2.69 4.01 19.92
CA GLU A 32 3.44 5.02 19.17
C GLU A 32 3.06 5.07 17.69
N ARG A 33 2.62 3.94 17.11
CA ARG A 33 2.41 3.85 15.66
C ARG A 33 1.14 3.06 15.29
N TYR A 34 0.26 3.71 14.55
CA TYR A 34 -0.82 3.08 13.80
C TYR A 34 -0.50 3.07 12.31
N ARG A 35 -0.99 2.04 11.63
CA ARG A 35 -0.95 1.92 10.17
C ARG A 35 -2.33 1.54 9.67
N ILE A 36 -2.81 2.26 8.67
CA ILE A 36 -4.05 1.98 7.97
C ILE A 36 -3.73 0.89 6.93
N SER A 37 -4.37 -0.28 7.07
CA SER A 37 -4.31 -1.32 6.03
C SER A 37 -5.40 -1.07 4.98
N SER A 38 -5.97 -2.12 4.37
CA SER A 38 -6.86 -2.00 3.22
C SER A 38 -8.14 -1.20 3.53
N ILE A 39 -8.28 -0.03 2.92
CA ILE A 39 -9.46 0.84 2.96
C ILE A 39 -9.91 1.22 1.55
N GLU A 40 -11.18 1.01 1.21
CA GLU A 40 -11.67 1.36 -0.13
C GLU A 40 -11.62 2.88 -0.41
N PRO A 41 -11.33 3.29 -1.67
CA PRO A 41 -11.18 4.70 -2.05
C PRO A 41 -12.37 5.59 -1.68
N ASN A 42 -13.60 5.07 -1.79
CA ASN A 42 -14.83 5.79 -1.48
C ASN A 42 -15.13 5.91 0.02
N LEU A 43 -14.36 5.22 0.89
CA LEU A 43 -14.57 5.23 2.33
C LEU A 43 -13.49 6.03 3.08
N ILE A 44 -12.38 6.35 2.41
CA ILE A 44 -11.38 7.27 2.94
C ILE A 44 -11.70 8.71 2.51
N THR A 45 -12.22 9.51 3.43
CA THR A 45 -12.57 10.92 3.18
C THR A 45 -11.32 11.79 3.12
N ASP A 46 -11.43 12.97 2.48
CA ASP A 46 -10.33 13.93 2.46
C ASP A 46 -10.00 14.45 3.87
N GLU A 47 -11.03 14.61 4.71
CA GLU A 47 -10.87 14.91 6.15
C GLU A 47 -10.03 13.85 6.87
N ALA A 48 -10.24 12.56 6.55
CA ALA A 48 -9.44 11.49 7.14
C ALA A 48 -7.98 11.53 6.69
N ILE A 49 -7.73 11.85 5.41
CA ILE A 49 -6.36 12.02 4.89
C ILE A 49 -5.67 13.21 5.58
N GLU A 50 -6.35 14.34 5.68
CA GLU A 50 -5.85 15.54 6.36
C GLU A 50 -5.56 15.26 7.84
N PHE A 51 -6.47 14.58 8.53
CA PHE A 51 -6.24 14.20 9.92
C PHE A 51 -4.99 13.33 10.07
N VAL A 52 -4.84 12.29 9.25
CA VAL A 52 -3.65 11.41 9.28
C VAL A 52 -2.37 12.21 9.04
N SER A 53 -2.38 13.22 8.16
CA SER A 53 -1.19 14.06 7.90
C SER A 53 -0.72 14.88 9.11
N THR A 54 -1.62 15.12 10.08
CA THR A 54 -1.33 15.89 11.31
C THR A 54 -1.30 15.02 12.57
N SER A 55 -1.54 13.71 12.41
CA SER A 55 -1.63 12.77 13.52
C SER A 55 -0.27 12.56 14.19
N LYS A 56 -0.30 12.31 15.49
CA LYS A 56 0.90 12.01 16.28
C LYS A 56 1.34 10.56 16.15
N ARG A 57 0.43 9.66 15.77
CA ARG A 57 0.63 8.21 15.83
C ARG A 57 0.40 7.51 14.51
N PHE A 58 -0.37 8.07 13.59
CA PHE A 58 -0.61 7.44 12.30
C PHE A 58 0.58 7.65 11.38
N ALA A 59 1.17 6.53 10.95
CA ALA A 59 2.23 6.52 9.96
C ALA A 59 1.71 7.07 8.61
N PRO A 60 2.58 7.75 7.82
CA PRO A 60 2.28 8.16 6.45
C PRO A 60 2.30 6.94 5.51
N HIS A 61 1.34 6.05 5.71
CA HIS A 61 1.19 4.81 4.96
C HIS A 61 -0.29 4.53 4.71
N PHE A 62 -0.63 4.32 3.45
CA PHE A 62 -1.96 3.96 3.00
C PHE A 62 -1.91 2.68 2.17
N HIS A 63 -2.90 1.82 2.37
CA HIS A 63 -3.14 0.67 1.51
C HIS A 63 -4.53 0.78 0.91
N ILE A 64 -4.61 1.08 -0.38
CA ILE A 64 -5.87 1.41 -1.04
C ILE A 64 -6.06 0.46 -2.23
N PRO A 65 -7.05 -0.46 -2.18
CA PRO A 65 -7.29 -1.39 -3.27
C PRO A 65 -7.85 -0.65 -4.50
N LEU A 66 -7.08 -0.64 -5.60
CA LEU A 66 -7.55 -0.15 -6.90
C LEU A 66 -8.39 -1.22 -7.59
N GLN A 67 -7.94 -2.47 -7.52
CA GLN A 67 -8.52 -3.66 -8.13
C GLN A 67 -8.35 -3.70 -9.66
N SER A 68 -8.75 -2.66 -10.38
CA SER A 68 -8.40 -2.47 -11.79
C SER A 68 -8.30 -0.99 -12.13
N GLY A 69 -7.39 -0.63 -13.03
CA GLY A 69 -7.27 0.73 -13.57
C GLY A 69 -8.16 1.01 -14.78
N SER A 70 -9.15 0.14 -15.08
CA SER A 70 -10.18 0.36 -16.11
C SER A 70 -11.56 0.41 -15.47
N ASP A 71 -12.30 1.49 -15.73
CA ASP A 71 -13.66 1.68 -15.19
C ASP A 71 -14.64 0.62 -15.69
N GLU A 72 -14.41 0.05 -16.87
CA GLU A 72 -15.21 -1.07 -17.38
C GLU A 72 -15.04 -2.31 -16.49
N VAL A 73 -13.79 -2.66 -16.17
CA VAL A 73 -13.49 -3.79 -15.28
C VAL A 73 -13.95 -3.50 -13.85
N LEU A 74 -13.79 -2.28 -13.34
CA LEU A 74 -14.30 -1.90 -12.01
C LEU A 74 -15.81 -2.10 -11.90
N LYS A 75 -16.58 -1.78 -12.95
CA LYS A 75 -18.03 -2.04 -13.02
C LYS A 75 -18.33 -3.54 -13.02
N LEU A 76 -17.57 -4.36 -13.75
CA LEU A 76 -17.70 -5.83 -13.72
C LEU A 76 -17.44 -6.39 -12.31
N MET A 77 -16.47 -5.81 -11.59
CA MET A 77 -16.15 -6.14 -10.20
C MET A 77 -17.15 -5.54 -9.19
N ARG A 78 -18.14 -4.77 -9.65
CA ARG A 78 -19.15 -4.08 -8.84
C ARG A 78 -18.55 -3.11 -7.82
N ARG A 79 -17.45 -2.47 -8.17
CA ARG A 79 -16.88 -1.39 -7.34
C ARG A 79 -17.78 -0.16 -7.42
N ARG A 80 -17.85 0.56 -6.29
CA ARG A 80 -18.65 1.79 -6.12
C ARG A 80 -17.81 3.05 -6.27
N TYR A 81 -16.69 2.92 -6.96
CA TYR A 81 -15.72 3.97 -7.24
C TYR A 81 -15.15 3.73 -8.63
N ASP A 82 -14.58 4.77 -9.20
CA ASP A 82 -13.92 4.79 -10.50
C ASP A 82 -12.46 5.24 -10.37
N THR A 83 -11.74 5.22 -11.49
CA THR A 83 -10.36 5.68 -11.60
C THR A 83 -10.20 7.18 -11.27
N GLN A 84 -11.22 8.01 -11.53
CA GLN A 84 -11.19 9.43 -11.20
C GLN A 84 -11.13 9.64 -9.68
N LEU A 85 -12.03 8.99 -8.92
CA LEU A 85 -12.03 9.06 -7.46
C LEU A 85 -10.73 8.47 -6.90
N PHE A 86 -10.26 7.36 -7.45
CA PHE A 86 -8.99 6.76 -7.01
C PHE A 86 -7.83 7.74 -7.16
N ARG A 87 -7.68 8.35 -8.35
CA ARG A 87 -6.64 9.36 -8.63
C ARG A 87 -6.72 10.53 -7.66
N HIS A 88 -7.91 11.06 -7.41
CA HIS A 88 -8.13 12.15 -6.44
C HIS A 88 -7.58 11.78 -5.06
N LYS A 89 -7.80 10.55 -4.58
CA LYS A 89 -7.26 10.11 -3.28
C LYS A 89 -5.74 10.02 -3.27
N ILE A 90 -5.13 9.50 -4.34
CA ILE A 90 -3.67 9.46 -4.46
C ILE A 90 -3.08 10.87 -4.44
N GLU A 91 -3.61 11.77 -5.27
CA GLU A 91 -3.16 13.16 -5.36
C GLU A 91 -3.35 13.90 -4.04
N LYS A 92 -4.49 13.69 -3.36
CA LYS A 92 -4.74 14.27 -2.04
C LYS A 92 -3.71 13.79 -1.02
N ILE A 93 -3.48 12.47 -0.92
CA ILE A 93 -2.48 11.91 -0.01
C ILE A 93 -1.11 12.51 -0.30
N LYS A 94 -0.64 12.46 -1.55
CA LYS A 94 0.68 12.97 -1.94
C LYS A 94 0.84 14.48 -1.74
N SER A 95 -0.22 15.27 -1.94
CA SER A 95 -0.18 16.71 -1.66
C SER A 95 -0.05 17.04 -0.17
N THR A 96 -0.62 16.21 0.71
CA THR A 96 -0.59 16.42 2.17
C THR A 96 0.59 15.74 2.86
N MET A 97 1.04 14.61 2.31
CA MET A 97 2.14 13.77 2.80
C MET A 97 2.93 13.26 1.58
N PRO A 98 3.86 14.08 1.03
CA PRO A 98 4.62 13.72 -0.16
C PRO A 98 5.37 12.38 -0.04
N ASP A 99 5.89 12.13 1.16
CA ASP A 99 6.68 10.94 1.48
C ASP A 99 5.81 9.73 1.90
N ALA A 100 4.48 9.82 1.75
CA ALA A 100 3.60 8.72 2.12
C ALA A 100 3.82 7.50 1.22
N PHE A 101 3.91 6.33 1.86
CA PHE A 101 3.90 5.05 1.16
C PHE A 101 2.47 4.69 0.78
N ILE A 102 2.24 4.40 -0.49
CA ILE A 102 0.92 3.98 -0.97
C ILE A 102 1.03 2.60 -1.62
N GLY A 103 0.53 1.59 -0.91
CA GLY A 103 0.32 0.24 -1.42
C GLY A 103 -1.03 0.10 -2.11
N VAL A 104 -1.08 -0.60 -3.22
CA VAL A 104 -2.30 -0.77 -4.02
C VAL A 104 -2.50 -2.21 -4.43
N ASP A 105 -3.67 -2.77 -4.15
CA ASP A 105 -4.04 -4.10 -4.65
C ASP A 105 -4.62 -4.00 -6.07
N VAL A 106 -4.15 -4.84 -6.99
CA VAL A 106 -4.64 -4.94 -8.37
C VAL A 106 -4.88 -6.40 -8.73
N ILE A 107 -5.97 -6.67 -9.45
CA ILE A 107 -6.33 -8.00 -9.95
C ILE A 107 -6.28 -7.97 -11.48
N VAL A 108 -5.48 -8.87 -12.07
CA VAL A 108 -5.42 -9.05 -13.53
C VAL A 108 -6.19 -10.29 -13.97
N GLY A 109 -6.71 -10.25 -15.19
CA GLY A 109 -7.38 -11.39 -15.80
C GLY A 109 -8.80 -11.61 -15.30
N THR A 110 -9.47 -10.56 -14.80
CA THR A 110 -10.88 -10.65 -14.40
C THR A 110 -11.72 -11.07 -15.60
N ARG A 111 -12.78 -11.88 -15.40
CA ARG A 111 -13.70 -12.21 -16.53
C ARG A 111 -14.24 -10.91 -17.13
N GLY A 112 -14.18 -10.79 -18.46
CA GLY A 112 -14.50 -9.57 -19.20
C GLY A 112 -13.34 -8.57 -19.42
N GLU A 113 -12.14 -8.79 -18.85
CA GLU A 113 -10.99 -7.90 -19.04
C GLU A 113 -10.30 -8.12 -20.39
N THR A 114 -10.65 -7.31 -21.39
CA THR A 114 -10.04 -7.34 -22.73
C THR A 114 -8.60 -6.81 -22.72
N ASP A 115 -7.91 -6.88 -23.86
CA ASP A 115 -6.57 -6.30 -24.01
C ASP A 115 -6.58 -4.77 -23.89
N GLU A 116 -7.64 -4.12 -24.37
CA GLU A 116 -7.87 -2.68 -24.23
C GLU A 116 -8.07 -2.29 -22.76
N CYS A 117 -8.93 -3.01 -22.03
CA CYS A 117 -9.11 -2.83 -20.59
C CYS A 117 -7.79 -2.94 -19.82
N PHE A 118 -6.93 -3.91 -20.18
CA PHE A 118 -5.63 -4.07 -19.54
C PHE A 118 -4.67 -2.93 -19.91
N ALA A 119 -4.67 -2.47 -21.16
CA ALA A 119 -3.86 -1.34 -21.59
C ALA A 119 -4.26 -0.04 -20.87
N GLU A 120 -5.56 0.22 -20.72
CA GLU A 120 -6.08 1.32 -19.90
C GLU A 120 -5.59 1.21 -18.45
N ALA A 121 -5.77 0.03 -17.85
CA ALA A 121 -5.37 -0.20 -16.47
C ALA A 121 -3.86 0.02 -16.25
N ARG A 122 -3.03 -0.49 -17.15
CA ARG A 122 -1.58 -0.29 -17.12
C ARG A 122 -1.23 1.21 -17.21
N ASN A 123 -1.76 1.91 -18.21
CA ASN A 123 -1.46 3.33 -18.42
C ASN A 123 -1.92 4.18 -17.22
N PHE A 124 -3.09 3.87 -16.66
CA PHE A 124 -3.59 4.52 -15.45
C PHE A 124 -2.64 4.30 -14.27
N ILE A 125 -2.27 3.05 -13.97
CA ILE A 125 -1.35 2.72 -12.88
C ILE A 125 0.02 3.37 -13.06
N GLU A 126 0.58 3.38 -14.27
CA GLU A 126 1.86 4.01 -14.57
C GLU A 126 1.82 5.51 -14.25
N SER A 127 0.71 6.18 -14.54
CA SER A 127 0.52 7.62 -14.31
C SER A 127 0.31 8.03 -12.84
N LEU A 128 0.13 7.08 -11.92
CA LEU A 128 -0.10 7.38 -10.50
C LEU A 128 1.20 7.46 -9.71
N ASP A 129 1.26 8.39 -8.76
CA ASP A 129 2.33 8.45 -7.76
C ASP A 129 2.00 7.54 -6.56
N ILE A 130 2.27 6.25 -6.75
CA ILE A 130 2.09 5.18 -5.76
C ILE A 130 3.41 4.44 -5.56
N SER A 131 3.56 3.78 -4.41
CA SER A 131 4.83 3.17 -4.01
C SER A 131 4.94 1.71 -4.44
N GLN A 132 3.86 0.93 -4.32
CA GLN A 132 3.91 -0.51 -4.57
C GLN A 132 2.56 -1.06 -5.01
N LEU A 133 2.60 -2.08 -5.88
CA LEU A 133 1.44 -2.90 -6.21
C LEU A 133 1.53 -4.26 -5.55
N HIS A 134 0.41 -4.76 -5.05
CA HIS A 134 0.19 -6.18 -4.84
C HIS A 134 -0.66 -6.70 -5.99
N VAL A 135 -0.05 -7.52 -6.84
CA VAL A 135 -0.67 -8.03 -8.06
C VAL A 135 -1.20 -9.43 -7.82
N PHE A 136 -2.50 -9.61 -8.02
CA PHE A 136 -3.18 -10.90 -7.92
C PHE A 136 -3.69 -11.31 -9.30
N SER A 137 -3.59 -12.60 -9.63
CA SER A 137 -4.31 -13.15 -10.78
C SER A 137 -5.73 -13.54 -10.37
N TYR A 138 -6.73 -13.15 -11.17
CA TYR A 138 -8.11 -13.53 -10.93
C TYR A 138 -8.27 -15.06 -10.92
N SER A 139 -8.85 -15.55 -9.84
CA SER A 139 -9.21 -16.95 -9.64
C SER A 139 -10.71 -17.08 -9.45
N GLU A 140 -11.32 -17.98 -10.21
CA GLU A 140 -12.76 -18.21 -10.18
C GLU A 140 -13.18 -18.83 -8.85
N ARG A 141 -14.32 -18.34 -8.33
CA ARG A 141 -14.94 -18.90 -7.12
C ARG A 141 -16.38 -19.29 -7.45
N PRO A 142 -16.81 -20.51 -7.06
CA PRO A 142 -18.19 -20.95 -7.22
C PRO A 142 -19.18 -19.97 -6.57
N GLY A 143 -20.35 -19.81 -7.19
CA GLY A 143 -21.42 -18.95 -6.67
C GLY A 143 -21.23 -17.44 -6.87
N THR A 144 -20.16 -17.01 -7.54
CA THR A 144 -19.94 -15.58 -7.84
C THR A 144 -20.65 -15.14 -9.12
N GLN A 145 -21.03 -13.86 -9.17
CA GLN A 145 -21.68 -13.27 -10.34
C GLN A 145 -20.74 -13.15 -11.54
N ALA A 146 -19.42 -13.18 -11.30
CA ALA A 146 -18.40 -13.14 -12.35
C ALA A 146 -18.52 -14.32 -13.32
N LEU A 147 -19.02 -15.48 -12.87
CA LEU A 147 -19.23 -16.66 -13.73
C LEU A 147 -20.28 -16.44 -14.83
N LYS A 148 -21.10 -15.38 -14.75
CA LYS A 148 -22.04 -14.99 -15.80
C LYS A 148 -21.39 -14.21 -16.95
N ILE A 149 -20.15 -13.77 -16.79
CA ILE A 149 -19.41 -13.03 -17.81
C ILE A 149 -18.75 -14.05 -18.74
N GLU A 150 -19.13 -14.09 -20.02
CA GLU A 150 -18.69 -15.13 -20.95
C GLU A 150 -17.19 -15.08 -21.24
N TYR A 151 -16.64 -13.89 -21.44
CA TYR A 151 -15.24 -13.72 -21.80
C TYR A 151 -14.31 -14.09 -20.64
N VAL A 152 -13.46 -15.09 -20.87
CA VAL A 152 -12.44 -15.58 -19.94
C VAL A 152 -11.07 -15.24 -20.47
N VAL A 153 -10.23 -14.64 -19.62
CA VAL A 153 -8.83 -14.38 -19.94
C VAL A 153 -8.02 -15.66 -19.83
N ASP A 154 -7.27 -15.98 -20.89
CA ASP A 154 -6.39 -17.15 -20.92
C ASP A 154 -5.35 -17.10 -19.78
N PRO A 155 -5.08 -18.22 -19.07
CA PRO A 155 -4.11 -18.24 -17.97
C PRO A 155 -2.72 -17.72 -18.32
N LYS A 156 -2.22 -17.95 -19.54
CA LYS A 156 -0.92 -17.42 -20.00
C LYS A 156 -0.96 -15.90 -20.13
N VAL A 157 -2.09 -15.36 -20.60
CA VAL A 157 -2.30 -13.91 -20.67
C VAL A 157 -2.37 -13.32 -19.25
N LYS A 158 -3.07 -13.96 -18.30
CA LYS A 158 -3.07 -13.52 -16.90
C LYS A 158 -1.65 -13.45 -16.32
N HIS A 159 -0.85 -14.50 -16.56
CA HIS A 159 0.52 -14.55 -16.10
C HIS A 159 1.38 -13.42 -16.69
N LEU A 160 1.29 -13.21 -18.00
CA LEU A 160 2.00 -12.11 -18.68
C LEU A 160 1.59 -10.74 -18.11
N ARG A 161 0.28 -10.50 -17.95
CA ARG A 161 -0.26 -9.26 -17.36
C ARG A 161 0.24 -9.06 -15.93
N SER A 162 0.29 -10.13 -15.12
CA SER A 162 0.85 -10.06 -13.77
C SER A 162 2.31 -9.64 -13.78
N GLN A 163 3.15 -10.22 -14.65
CA GLN A 163 4.57 -9.86 -14.73
C GLN A 163 4.76 -8.39 -15.14
N ILE A 164 3.98 -7.90 -16.10
CA ILE A 164 4.02 -6.48 -16.52
C ILE A 164 3.74 -5.55 -15.34
N LEU A 165 2.71 -5.83 -14.53
CA LEU A 165 2.39 -4.98 -13.38
C LEU A 165 3.41 -5.14 -12.23
N LEU A 166 3.99 -6.33 -12.03
CA LEU A 166 5.07 -6.52 -11.07
C LEU A 166 6.31 -5.71 -11.45
N ASP A 167 6.69 -5.68 -12.73
CA ASP A 167 7.81 -4.84 -13.21
C ASP A 167 7.56 -3.34 -12.96
N ILE A 168 6.32 -2.88 -13.13
CA ILE A 168 5.92 -1.50 -12.81
C ILE A 168 6.01 -1.25 -11.30
N SER A 169 5.53 -2.19 -10.50
CA SER A 169 5.59 -2.13 -9.03
C SER A 169 7.03 -2.02 -8.54
N ASP A 170 7.92 -2.86 -9.05
CA ASP A 170 9.33 -2.86 -8.65
C ASP A 170 10.00 -1.54 -9.02
N LYS A 171 9.74 -1.00 -10.21
CA LYS A 171 10.28 0.33 -10.60
C LYS A 171 9.79 1.43 -9.67
N LYS A 172 8.49 1.46 -9.34
CA LYS A 172 7.91 2.46 -8.44
C LYS A 172 8.45 2.33 -7.01
N LEU A 173 8.59 1.11 -6.50
CA LEU A 173 9.13 0.83 -5.17
C LEU A 173 10.59 1.29 -5.07
N HIS A 174 11.41 0.93 -6.06
CA HIS A 174 12.80 1.36 -6.09
C HIS A 174 12.93 2.88 -6.18
N ALA A 175 12.14 3.54 -7.04
CA ALA A 175 12.13 4.99 -7.12
C ALA A 175 11.74 5.66 -5.78
N PHE A 176 10.74 5.10 -5.07
CA PHE A 176 10.37 5.58 -3.74
C PHE A 176 11.52 5.44 -2.75
N TYR A 177 12.19 4.28 -2.69
CA TYR A 177 13.32 4.06 -1.77
C TYR A 177 14.52 4.94 -2.13
N ASP A 178 14.85 5.05 -3.43
CA ASP A 178 15.96 5.86 -3.93
C ASP A 178 15.82 7.34 -3.54
N ALA A 179 14.58 7.87 -3.51
CA ALA A 179 14.30 9.25 -3.09
C ALA A 179 14.58 9.51 -1.59
N HIS A 180 14.68 8.47 -0.76
CA HIS A 180 14.88 8.59 0.69
C HIS A 180 16.30 8.24 1.16
N LYS A 181 17.17 7.77 0.26
CA LYS A 181 18.55 7.41 0.61
C LYS A 181 19.32 8.61 1.15
N GLY A 182 20.19 8.36 2.13
CA GLY A 182 20.93 9.40 2.84
C GLY A 182 20.10 10.23 3.82
N GLY A 183 18.77 10.08 3.83
CA GLY A 183 17.85 10.77 4.73
C GLY A 183 17.82 10.19 6.14
N ASN A 184 17.24 10.93 7.07
CA ASN A 184 17.08 10.48 8.47
C ASN A 184 15.67 9.94 8.68
N ALA A 185 15.54 8.77 9.31
CA ALA A 185 14.25 8.14 9.57
C ALA A 185 14.21 7.42 10.93
N LYS A 186 13.02 7.25 11.50
CA LYS A 186 12.78 6.37 12.66
C LYS A 186 12.43 4.97 12.20
N VAL A 187 13.25 3.99 12.56
CA VAL A 187 13.06 2.59 12.21
C VAL A 187 12.66 1.80 13.44
N LEU A 188 11.55 1.05 13.33
CA LEU A 188 11.19 0.03 14.29
C LEU A 188 11.78 -1.30 13.82
N PHE A 189 12.65 -1.91 14.63
CA PHE A 189 13.32 -3.17 14.29
C PHE A 189 12.56 -4.39 14.81
N GLU A 190 12.46 -5.43 13.97
CA GLU A 190 11.69 -6.64 14.23
C GLU A 190 12.59 -7.80 14.65
N HIS A 191 12.02 -8.75 15.40
CA HIS A 191 12.76 -9.87 15.97
C HIS A 191 13.42 -10.80 14.94
N THR A 192 12.88 -10.96 13.74
CA THR A 192 13.21 -12.11 12.86
C THR A 192 14.61 -12.00 12.24
N PRO A 193 15.61 -12.79 12.68
CA PRO A 193 16.87 -12.87 11.97
C PRO A 193 16.69 -13.64 10.66
N LYS A 194 17.37 -13.19 9.60
CA LYS A 194 17.54 -13.93 8.35
C LYS A 194 19.00 -13.80 7.94
N GLU A 195 19.71 -14.93 7.89
CA GLU A 195 21.11 -14.98 7.43
C GLU A 195 22.06 -14.04 8.20
N GLY A 196 21.82 -13.85 9.51
CA GLY A 196 22.61 -12.95 10.36
C GLY A 196 22.22 -11.47 10.28
N MET A 197 21.24 -11.14 9.45
CA MET A 197 20.65 -9.80 9.35
C MET A 197 19.30 -9.75 10.08
N MET A 198 18.91 -8.57 10.52
CA MET A 198 17.55 -8.26 10.96
C MET A 198 16.98 -7.11 10.13
N HIS A 199 15.67 -6.94 10.21
CA HIS A 199 14.97 -5.93 9.45
C HIS A 199 14.16 -5.00 10.34
N GLY A 200 13.91 -3.81 9.83
CA GLY A 200 12.98 -2.87 10.42
C GLY A 200 12.23 -2.07 9.36
N PHE A 201 11.29 -1.26 9.81
CA PHE A 201 10.50 -0.40 8.93
C PHE A 201 10.48 1.04 9.43
N THR A 202 10.71 1.97 8.50
CA THR A 202 10.50 3.40 8.73
C THR A 202 9.02 3.70 8.95
N GLU A 203 8.72 4.93 9.38
CA GLU A 203 7.35 5.44 9.48
C GLU A 203 6.61 5.36 8.14
N ASN A 204 7.26 5.74 7.04
CA ASN A 204 6.75 5.56 5.67
C ASN A 204 7.10 4.20 5.04
N TYR A 205 7.22 3.15 5.87
CA TYR A 205 7.24 1.75 5.42
C TYR A 205 8.39 1.35 4.49
N ILE A 206 9.50 2.09 4.53
CA ILE A 206 10.76 1.67 3.91
C ILE A 206 11.37 0.58 4.76
N LYS A 207 11.66 -0.55 4.11
CA LYS A 207 12.33 -1.68 4.73
C LYS A 207 13.81 -1.38 4.86
N VAL A 208 14.33 -1.59 6.06
CA VAL A 208 15.72 -1.37 6.42
C VAL A 208 16.33 -2.69 6.87
N GLU A 209 17.60 -2.92 6.54
CA GLU A 209 18.35 -4.11 6.91
C GLU A 209 19.64 -3.71 7.66
N VAL A 210 19.91 -4.39 8.78
CA VAL A 210 21.12 -4.22 9.59
C VAL A 210 21.60 -5.59 10.11
N PRO A 211 22.88 -5.76 10.49
CA PRO A 211 23.31 -6.95 11.22
C PRO A 211 22.42 -7.18 12.45
N TYR A 212 22.09 -8.44 12.73
CA TYR A 212 21.24 -8.76 13.87
C TYR A 212 21.84 -8.29 15.19
N ASP A 213 21.05 -7.55 15.96
CA ASP A 213 21.35 -7.11 17.31
C ASP A 213 20.10 -7.29 18.18
N GLU A 214 20.18 -8.18 19.17
CA GLU A 214 19.06 -8.49 20.07
C GLU A 214 18.58 -7.26 20.84
N SER A 215 19.46 -6.29 21.10
CA SER A 215 19.12 -5.05 21.81
C SER A 215 18.26 -4.08 21.00
N LEU A 216 18.10 -4.32 19.69
CA LEU A 216 17.24 -3.51 18.81
C LEU A 216 15.83 -4.08 18.68
N ILE A 217 15.55 -5.28 19.18
CA ILE A 217 14.25 -5.93 18.97
C ILE A 217 13.12 -5.13 19.63
N ASN A 218 12.10 -4.77 18.84
CA ASN A 218 10.98 -3.91 19.24
C ASN A 218 11.39 -2.50 19.66
N GLU A 219 12.61 -2.09 19.35
CA GLU A 219 13.11 -0.76 19.63
C GLU A 219 12.96 0.13 18.39
N THR A 220 12.54 1.37 18.64
CA THR A 220 12.57 2.43 17.63
C THR A 220 13.90 3.18 17.76
N ARG A 221 14.65 3.30 16.66
CA ARG A 221 15.88 4.10 16.59
C ARG A 221 15.84 5.08 15.43
N ARG A 222 16.43 6.26 15.59
CA ARG A 222 16.70 7.16 14.46
C ARG A 222 17.98 6.71 13.79
N VAL A 223 17.92 6.62 12.48
CA VAL A 223 19.03 6.19 11.64
C VAL A 223 19.18 7.14 10.47
N LYS A 224 20.40 7.20 9.94
CA LYS A 224 20.66 7.70 8.59
C LYS A 224 20.57 6.53 7.62
N LEU A 225 19.62 6.60 6.69
CA LEU A 225 19.41 5.59 5.66
C LEU A 225 20.59 5.58 4.68
N GLY A 226 21.10 4.40 4.39
CA GLY A 226 22.19 4.18 3.44
C GLY A 226 21.70 3.84 2.03
N ASP A 227 22.53 3.11 1.31
CA ASP A 227 22.21 2.58 -0.02
C ASP A 227 21.44 1.25 0.06
N TRP A 228 21.12 0.69 -1.11
CA TRP A 228 20.50 -0.64 -1.19
C TRP A 228 21.40 -1.74 -0.65
N ASN A 229 20.80 -2.73 0.01
CA ASN A 229 21.46 -4.00 0.25
C ASN A 229 21.75 -4.75 -1.08
N LYS A 230 22.52 -5.83 -1.01
CA LYS A 230 22.99 -6.57 -2.18
C LYS A 230 21.85 -7.08 -3.05
N GLU A 231 20.77 -7.53 -2.43
CA GLU A 231 19.57 -8.06 -3.08
C GLU A 231 18.61 -6.97 -3.57
N ARG A 232 18.91 -5.69 -3.30
CA ARG A 232 18.05 -4.52 -3.59
C ARG A 232 16.63 -4.67 -3.05
N SER A 233 16.51 -5.20 -1.85
CA SER A 233 15.22 -5.48 -1.18
C SER A 233 14.98 -4.61 0.07
N ALA A 234 16.02 -3.93 0.55
CA ALA A 234 15.98 -3.01 1.69
C ALA A 234 17.08 -1.96 1.55
N LEU A 235 16.94 -0.84 2.27
CA LEU A 235 18.05 0.09 2.49
C LEU A 235 18.89 -0.33 3.68
N THR A 236 20.19 -0.05 3.66
CA THR A 236 21.08 -0.24 4.81
C THR A 236 20.98 0.95 5.77
N VAL A 237 21.68 0.85 6.90
CA VAL A 237 21.89 1.97 7.84
C VAL A 237 23.34 2.42 7.76
N ASP A 238 23.55 3.70 7.47
CA ASP A 238 24.89 4.31 7.50
C ASP A 238 25.33 4.65 8.93
N ALA A 239 24.38 5.09 9.76
CA ALA A 239 24.63 5.45 11.15
C ALA A 239 23.34 5.42 12.00
N PHE A 240 23.47 5.06 13.27
CA PHE A 240 22.47 5.36 14.30
C PHE A 240 22.73 6.79 14.80
N ILE A 241 21.69 7.61 14.90
CA ILE A 241 21.79 9.07 15.15
C ILE A 241 21.04 9.50 16.43
N ASP A 242 20.80 8.54 17.32
CA ASP A 242 20.22 8.74 18.66
C ASP A 242 21.28 9.07 19.71
#